data_AF-A0A920W1Q3-F1
#
_entry.id   AF-A0A920W1Q3-F1
#
_cell.length_a   1.000
_cell.length_b   1.000
_cell.length_c   1.000
_cell.angle_alpha   90.00
_cell.angle_beta   90.00
_cell.angle_gamma   90.00
#
_symmetry.space_group_name_H-M   'P 1'
#
loop_
_entity.id
_entity.type
_entity.pdbx_description
1 polymer ?
#
loop_
_entity_poly.entity_id
_entity_poly.type
_entity_poly.pdbx_seq_one_letter_code
_entity_poly.pdbx_strand_id
1 'polypeptide(L)'
;MLFLLQFVLPTYHHSSFSKIMILASYAIGYNFLLGYTGLMSLGHAMFFASGMYSAGLGILYLGFTPLEGMIFGTLFTLTMSLIFGIFALRTSGVSFLL
;
A
#
# COMPACT_ATOMS: atom_id res chain seq x y z
N MET A 1 -0.53 -19.04 13.52
CA MET A 1 -0.14 -18.72 14.92
C MET A 1 -0.43 -17.28 15.36
N LEU A 2 -0.40 -16.27 14.47
CA LEU A 2 -0.67 -14.86 14.84
C LEU A 2 -2.14 -14.55 15.21
N PHE A 3 -3.10 -15.37 14.77
CA PHE A 3 -4.53 -15.17 15.04
C PHE A 3 -4.93 -15.41 16.51
N LEU A 4 -4.16 -16.22 17.24
CA LEU A 4 -4.42 -16.54 18.66
C LEU A 4 -3.98 -15.44 19.61
N LEU A 5 -3.01 -14.61 19.20
CA LEU A 5 -2.45 -13.54 20.04
C LEU A 5 -3.31 -12.26 20.05
N GLN A 6 -4.35 -12.21 19.22
CA GLN A 6 -5.33 -11.12 19.18
C GLN A 6 -6.33 -11.17 20.35
N PHE A 7 -6.45 -12.28 21.09
CA PHE A 7 -7.48 -12.36 22.14
C PHE A 7 -7.00 -11.98 23.54
N VAL A 8 -5.71 -11.70 23.73
CA VAL A 8 -5.08 -11.53 25.06
C VAL A 8 -4.65 -10.09 25.37
N LEU A 9 -4.65 -9.17 24.39
CA LEU A 9 -4.10 -7.82 24.57
C LEU A 9 -5.16 -6.69 24.42
N PRO A 10 -5.15 -5.67 25.32
CA PRO A 10 -6.11 -4.54 25.34
C PRO A 10 -6.24 -3.79 24.01
N THR A 11 -7.44 -3.27 23.74
CA THR A 11 -7.94 -2.63 22.49
C THR A 11 -7.03 -1.57 21.87
N TYR A 12 -6.17 -0.90 22.65
CA TYR A 12 -5.22 0.10 22.15
C TYR A 12 -4.01 -0.50 21.43
N HIS A 13 -3.54 -1.69 21.82
CA HIS A 13 -2.32 -2.28 21.25
C HIS A 13 -2.58 -2.96 19.89
N HIS A 14 -3.81 -3.38 19.59
CA HIS A 14 -4.14 -4.00 18.30
C HIS A 14 -3.92 -3.08 17.11
N SER A 15 -4.37 -1.82 17.22
CA SER A 15 -4.28 -0.89 16.10
C SER A 15 -2.83 -0.51 15.81
N SER A 16 -2.02 -0.33 16.86
CA SER A 16 -0.59 -0.05 16.73
C SER A 16 0.18 -1.24 16.15
N PHE A 17 -0.13 -2.46 16.58
CA PHE A 17 0.53 -3.66 16.06
C PHE A 17 0.20 -3.93 14.59
N SER A 18 -1.06 -3.74 14.19
CA SER A 18 -1.45 -3.81 12.77
C SER A 18 -0.72 -2.78 11.91
N LYS A 19 -0.61 -1.53 12.38
CA LYS A 19 0.14 -0.48 11.65
C LYS A 19 1.62 -0.83 11.51
N ILE A 20 2.24 -1.33 12.58
CA ILE A 20 3.65 -1.76 12.56
C ILE A 20 3.85 -2.94 11.60
N MET A 21 2.98 -3.94 11.62
CA MET A 21 3.03 -5.09 10.69
C MET A 21 2.90 -4.67 9.22
N ILE A 22 2.00 -3.73 8.93
CA ILE A 22 1.80 -3.18 7.58
C ILE A 22 3.07 -2.43 7.14
N LEU A 23 3.59 -1.53 7.98
CA LEU A 23 4.81 -0.76 7.69
C LEU A 23 6.06 -1.66 7.56
N ALA A 24 6.16 -2.70 8.38
CA ALA A 24 7.26 -3.67 8.32
C ALA A 24 7.23 -4.49 7.04
N SER A 25 6.05 -4.99 6.63
CA SER A 25 5.89 -5.71 5.36
C SER A 25 6.25 -4.83 4.17
N TYR A 26 5.86 -3.55 4.24
CA TYR A 26 6.21 -2.55 3.23
C TYR A 26 7.74 -2.28 3.19
N ALA A 27 8.39 -2.14 4.34
CA ALA A 27 9.84 -1.95 4.43
C ALA A 27 10.63 -3.16 3.90
N ILE A 28 10.17 -4.39 4.12
CA ILE A 28 10.79 -5.60 3.59
C ILE A 28 10.66 -5.66 2.06
N GLY A 29 9.49 -5.31 1.51
CA GLY A 29 9.32 -5.20 0.06
C GLY A 29 10.26 -4.17 -0.56
N TYR A 30 10.44 -3.03 0.12
CA TYR A 30 11.38 -1.99 -0.29
C TYR A 30 12.84 -2.46 -0.25
N ASN A 31 13.23 -3.17 0.82
CA ASN A 31 14.57 -3.77 0.96
C ASN A 31 14.84 -4.82 -0.12
N PHE A 32 13.83 -5.61 -0.50
CA PHE A 32 13.96 -6.61 -1.56
C PHE A 32 14.16 -5.96 -2.94
N LEU A 33 13.37 -4.93 -3.26
CA LEU A 33 13.49 -4.18 -4.51
C LEU A 33 14.85 -3.47 -4.62
N LEU A 34 15.25 -2.72 -3.59
CA LEU A 34 16.54 -2.02 -3.57
C LEU A 34 17.73 -3.00 -3.56
N GLY A 35 17.64 -4.08 -2.79
CA GLY A 35 18.74 -5.04 -2.59
C GLY A 35 18.99 -5.94 -3.79
N TYR A 36 17.95 -6.38 -4.51
CA TYR A 36 18.10 -7.36 -5.61
C TYR A 36 18.09 -6.75 -7.01
N THR A 37 17.42 -5.61 -7.22
CA THR A 37 17.29 -5.04 -8.57
C THR A 37 18.15 -3.79 -8.80
N GLY A 38 18.66 -3.16 -7.73
CA GLY A 38 19.48 -1.94 -7.83
C GLY A 38 18.74 -0.73 -8.42
N LEU A 39 17.44 -0.86 -8.68
CA LEU A 39 16.60 0.17 -9.28
C LEU A 39 15.61 0.68 -8.22
N MET A 40 15.64 1.99 -7.93
CA MET A 40 14.80 2.63 -6.93
C MET A 40 13.38 2.88 -7.47
N SER A 41 12.56 1.84 -7.67
CA SER A 41 11.17 1.97 -8.19
C SER A 41 10.27 2.77 -7.24
N LEU A 42 10.19 4.10 -7.38
CA LEU A 42 9.32 4.94 -6.54
C LEU A 42 7.83 4.83 -6.94
N GLY A 43 7.54 4.28 -8.13
CA GLY A 43 6.19 3.83 -8.53
C GLY A 43 5.53 2.80 -7.59
N HIS A 44 6.28 1.87 -6.98
CA HIS A 44 5.73 0.91 -6.02
C HIS A 44 5.11 1.61 -4.80
N ALA A 45 5.75 2.69 -4.33
CA ALA A 45 5.25 3.49 -3.23
C ALA A 45 3.99 4.25 -3.58
N MET A 46 3.91 4.76 -4.82
CA MET A 46 2.71 5.40 -5.33
C MET A 46 1.51 4.44 -5.36
N PHE A 47 1.70 3.19 -5.78
CA PHE A 47 0.58 2.23 -5.84
C PHE A 47 0.11 1.81 -4.45
N PHE A 48 1.04 1.60 -3.52
CA PHE A 48 0.69 1.29 -2.14
C PHE A 48 0.02 2.47 -1.42
N ALA A 49 0.58 3.68 -1.55
CA ALA A 49 0.02 4.89 -0.96
C ALA A 49 -1.37 5.20 -1.54
N SER A 50 -1.53 5.16 -2.87
CA SER A 50 -2.83 5.42 -3.50
C SER A 50 -3.91 4.45 -3.04
N GLY A 51 -3.60 3.16 -2.84
CA GLY A 51 -4.57 2.16 -2.37
C GLY A 51 -4.95 2.33 -0.91
N MET A 52 -3.95 2.53 -0.04
CA MET A 52 -4.21 2.70 1.38
C MET A 52 -4.93 4.02 1.68
N TYR A 53 -4.58 5.10 0.97
CA TYR A 53 -5.19 6.42 1.17
C TYR A 53 -6.61 6.48 0.61
N SER A 54 -6.88 5.88 -0.56
CA SER A 54 -8.23 5.82 -1.12
C SER A 54 -9.17 4.93 -0.31
N ALA A 55 -8.71 3.77 0.16
CA ALA A 55 -9.48 2.93 1.08
C ALA A 55 -9.72 3.63 2.43
N GLY A 56 -8.69 4.28 2.99
CA GLY A 56 -8.78 5.02 4.24
C GLY A 56 -9.73 6.21 4.16
N LEU A 57 -9.61 7.05 3.13
CA LEU A 57 -10.51 8.18 2.90
C LEU A 57 -11.94 7.73 2.59
N GLY A 58 -12.12 6.63 1.85
CA GLY A 58 -13.44 6.06 1.58
C GLY A 58 -14.18 5.64 2.86
N ILE A 59 -13.46 5.03 3.81
CA ILE A 59 -14.05 4.65 5.11
C ILE A 59 -14.26 5.90 5.98
N LEU A 60 -13.32 6.84 6.00
CA LEU A 60 -13.34 8.00 6.92
C LEU A 60 -14.32 9.10 6.52
N TYR A 61 -14.43 9.40 5.21
CA TYR A 61 -15.22 10.52 4.69
C TYR A 61 -16.49 10.09 3.97
N LEU A 62 -16.48 8.92 3.29
CA LEU A 62 -17.67 8.43 2.58
C LEU A 62 -18.52 7.47 3.42
N GLY A 63 -18.04 7.09 4.62
CA GLY A 63 -18.76 6.19 5.52
C GLY A 63 -18.86 4.75 4.98
N PHE A 64 -17.99 4.37 4.06
CA PHE A 64 -18.00 3.02 3.47
C PHE A 64 -17.70 1.95 4.50
N THR A 65 -18.35 0.80 4.31
CA THR A 65 -17.97 -0.41 5.07
C THR A 65 -16.54 -0.83 4.70
N PRO A 66 -15.83 -1.57 5.58
CA PRO A 66 -14.45 -2.01 5.30
C PRO A 66 -14.31 -2.77 3.98
N LEU A 67 -15.35 -3.50 3.57
CA LEU A 67 -15.39 -4.25 2.31
C LEU A 67 -15.51 -3.33 1.10
N GLU A 68 -16.38 -2.32 1.17
CA GLU A 68 -16.54 -1.32 0.11
C GLU A 68 -15.29 -0.43 -0.01
N GLY A 69 -14.67 -0.06 1.11
CA GLY A 69 -13.39 0.67 1.13
C GLY A 69 -12.25 -0.10 0.44
N MET A 70 -12.20 -1.42 0.63
CA MET A 70 -11.24 -2.29 -0.07
C MET A 70 -11.46 -2.32 -1.58
N ILE A 71 -12.70 -2.45 -2.02
CA ILE A 71 -13.06 -2.46 -3.46
C ILE A 71 -12.73 -1.10 -4.08
N PHE A 72 -13.12 -0.01 -3.40
CA PHE A 72 -12.84 1.36 -3.84
C PHE A 72 -11.34 1.62 -3.96
N GLY A 73 -10.57 1.21 -2.94
CA GLY A 73 -9.13 1.38 -2.96
C GLY A 73 -8.44 0.58 -4.07
N THR A 74 -8.90 -0.65 -4.30
CA THR A 74 -8.40 -1.49 -5.40
C THR A 74 -8.68 -0.84 -6.76
N LEU A 75 -9.92 -0.40 -7.01
CA LEU A 75 -10.29 0.25 -8.28
C LEU A 75 -9.51 1.55 -8.52
N PHE A 76 -9.29 2.33 -7.47
CA PHE A 76 -8.53 3.58 -7.55
C PHE A 76 -7.05 3.31 -7.91
N THR A 77 -6.40 2.37 -7.22
CA THR A 77 -5.02 1.98 -7.52
C THR A 77 -4.88 1.37 -8.91
N LEU A 78 -5.85 0.57 -9.35
CA LEU A 78 -5.84 -0.05 -10.68
C LEU A 78 -5.94 1.01 -11.79
N THR A 79 -6.82 2.00 -11.61
CA THR A 79 -6.94 3.16 -12.51
C THR A 79 -5.64 3.94 -12.57
N MET A 80 -5.04 4.22 -11.41
CA MET A 80 -3.79 4.97 -11.35
C MET A 80 -2.61 4.17 -11.94
N SER A 81 -2.58 2.86 -11.73
CA SER A 81 -1.61 1.95 -12.36
C SER A 81 -1.71 1.93 -13.88
N LEU A 82 -2.92 1.94 -14.45
CA LEU A 82 -3.11 2.04 -15.90
C LEU A 82 -2.60 3.36 -16.46
N ILE A 83 -2.90 4.49 -15.80
CA ILE A 83 -2.44 5.81 -16.22
C ILE A 83 -0.90 5.84 -16.21
N PHE A 84 -0.28 5.48 -15.09
CA PHE A 84 1.17 5.51 -14.94
C PHE A 84 1.89 4.44 -15.77
N GLY A 85 1.26 3.29 -16.03
CA GLY A 85 1.79 2.25 -16.93
C GLY A 85 1.93 2.73 -18.37
N ILE A 86 0.99 3.55 -18.86
CA ILE A 86 1.09 4.17 -20.20
C ILE A 86 2.26 5.17 -20.24
N PHE A 87 2.47 5.94 -19.17
CA PHE A 87 3.61 6.86 -19.09
C PHE A 87 4.94 6.11 -18.98
N ALA A 88 5.01 5.04 -18.19
CA ALA A 88 6.20 4.20 -18.02
C ALA A 88 6.68 3.57 -19.34
N LEU A 89 5.78 3.24 -20.25
CA LEU A 89 6.12 2.73 -21.59
C LEU A 89 6.76 3.79 -22.49
N ARG A 90 6.63 5.09 -22.18
CA ARG A 90 7.18 6.20 -22.98
C ARG A 90 8.45 6.82 -22.41
N THR A 91 8.82 6.53 -21.16
CA THR A 91 10.04 7.05 -20.52
C THR A 91 11.02 5.93 -20.18
N SER A 92 12.08 5.79 -20.97
CA SER A 92 13.20 4.88 -20.69
C SER A 92 14.36 5.67 -20.10
N GLY A 93 14.64 5.48 -18.80
CA GLY A 93 15.75 6.14 -18.09
C GLY A 93 15.42 6.52 -16.64
N VAL A 94 15.99 7.63 -16.16
CA VAL A 94 15.99 8.17 -14.78
C VAL A 94 14.58 8.38 -14.17
N SER A 95 13.51 8.22 -14.94
CA SER A 95 12.13 8.23 -14.44
C SER A 95 11.79 7.05 -13.53
N PHE A 96 12.65 6.01 -13.47
CA PHE A 96 12.51 4.94 -12.49
C PHE A 96 12.80 5.39 -11.05
N LEU A 97 13.48 6.54 -10.85
CA LEU A 97 13.73 7.18 -9.54
C LEU A 97 12.52 7.97 -8.99
N LEU A 98 11.44 8.09 -9.78
CA LEU A 98 10.16 8.70 -9.40
C LEU A 98 9.01 7.67 -9.41
#